data_AF-A0A2V5L402-F1
#
_entry.id   AF-A0A2V5L402-F1
#
_cell.length_a   1.000
_cell.length_b   1.000
_cell.length_c   1.000
_cell.angle_alpha   90.00
_cell.angle_beta   90.00
_cell.angle_gamma   90.00
#
_symmetry.space_group_name_H-M   'P 1'
#
loop_
_entity.id
_entity.type
_entity.pdbx_description
1 polymer ?
#
loop_
_entity_poly.entity_id
_entity_poly.type
_entity_poly.pdbx_seq_one_letter_code
_entity_poly.pdbx_strand_id
1 'polypeptide(L)'
;MSRRPILKGVLKTSLAGLSALLICAAARAGELHPIVEVQTGYLFGATADGKWVKAEDAAKALIDETTYRIYGLNQSFGEAKGARPKPSGEDVCSDVRTISLSPMPEKGAIALAAPWNALPRKPQVIDPTQKVYVDAVRDF
;
A
#
# COMPACT_ATOMS: atom_id res chain seq x y z
N MET A 1 11.42 -39.29 79.08
CA MET A 1 10.41 -38.27 79.48
C MET A 1 10.76 -37.00 78.70
N SER A 2 9.90 -36.25 78.02
CA SER A 2 8.44 -36.16 77.98
C SER A 2 8.09 -35.26 76.78
N ARG A 3 7.07 -35.66 76.01
CA ARG A 3 6.11 -34.87 75.19
C ARG A 3 6.61 -34.03 74.00
N ARG A 4 6.13 -34.44 72.81
CA ARG A 4 5.89 -33.58 71.62
C ARG A 4 4.85 -32.49 71.96
N PRO A 5 4.81 -31.43 71.15
CA PRO A 5 3.56 -31.18 70.44
C PRO A 5 3.73 -30.98 68.94
N ILE A 6 2.73 -31.50 68.23
CA ILE A 6 2.44 -31.32 66.81
C ILE A 6 1.76 -29.95 66.67
N LEU A 7 2.24 -29.09 65.77
CA LEU A 7 1.47 -27.96 65.28
C LEU A 7 1.35 -28.01 63.76
N LYS A 8 0.15 -27.63 63.33
CA LYS A 8 -0.46 -27.81 62.03
C LYS A 8 0.03 -26.77 61.02
N GLY A 9 -0.11 -27.10 59.74
CA GLY A 9 0.61 -26.48 58.63
C GLY A 9 0.06 -25.16 58.13
N VAL A 10 0.65 -24.69 57.03
CA VAL A 10 0.01 -23.88 55.99
C VAL A 10 0.64 -24.27 54.66
N LEU A 11 -0.21 -24.79 53.78
CA LEU A 11 0.00 -25.08 52.37
C LEU A 11 0.22 -23.74 51.64
N LYS A 12 1.39 -23.52 51.05
CA LYS A 12 1.60 -22.44 50.06
C LYS A 12 1.71 -23.07 48.68
N THR A 13 0.57 -23.06 47.99
CA THR A 13 0.44 -23.37 46.57
C THR A 13 1.15 -22.27 45.79
N SER A 14 2.39 -22.52 45.37
CA SER A 14 3.09 -21.65 44.43
C SER A 14 2.62 -21.97 43.02
N LEU A 15 1.64 -21.20 42.56
CA LEU A 15 1.22 -21.12 41.17
C LEU A 15 2.35 -20.44 40.38
N ALA A 16 3.23 -21.24 39.76
CA ALA A 16 4.26 -20.71 38.86
C ALA A 16 3.57 -20.19 37.59
N GLY A 17 3.64 -18.88 37.41
CA GLY A 17 2.89 -18.11 36.42
C GLY A 17 3.21 -18.48 34.98
N LEU A 18 2.15 -18.71 34.20
CA LEU A 18 2.19 -18.75 32.75
C LEU A 18 2.37 -17.30 32.25
N SER A 19 3.61 -16.87 32.06
CA SER A 19 3.93 -15.55 31.50
C SER A 19 3.58 -15.56 30.01
N ALA A 20 2.36 -15.11 29.67
CA ALA A 20 1.93 -14.91 28.30
C ALA A 20 2.77 -13.77 27.67
N LEU A 21 3.73 -14.14 26.83
CA LEU A 21 4.42 -13.24 25.90
C LEU A 21 3.40 -12.70 24.89
N LEU A 22 2.76 -11.58 25.24
CA LEU A 22 2.03 -10.72 24.30
C LEU A 22 3.07 -10.04 23.39
N ILE A 23 3.45 -10.74 22.32
CA ILE A 23 4.16 -10.13 21.20
C ILE A 23 3.15 -9.23 20.50
N CYS A 24 3.15 -7.94 20.85
CA CYS A 24 2.49 -6.92 20.06
C CYS A 24 3.19 -6.86 18.70
N ALA A 25 2.67 -7.60 17.73
CA ALA A 25 3.01 -7.38 16.33
C ALA A 25 2.54 -5.98 15.97
N ALA A 26 3.46 -5.02 15.92
CA ALA A 26 3.19 -3.71 15.36
C ALA A 26 2.79 -3.92 13.90
N ALA A 27 1.51 -3.75 13.59
CA ALA A 27 1.07 -3.68 12.20
C ALA A 27 1.79 -2.50 11.56
N ARG A 28 2.74 -2.78 10.67
CA ARG A 28 3.34 -1.74 9.83
C ARG A 28 2.25 -1.28 8.89
N ALA A 29 1.92 0.01 8.93
CA ALA A 29 1.13 0.60 7.87
C ALA A 29 1.89 0.38 6.55
N GLY A 30 1.23 -0.22 5.56
CA GLY A 30 1.81 -0.44 4.25
C GLY A 30 2.33 0.85 3.65
N GLU A 31 3.45 0.75 2.94
CA GLU A 31 3.99 1.86 2.16
C GLU A 31 2.94 2.29 1.11
N LEU A 32 2.71 3.60 1.03
CA LEU A 32 1.72 4.16 0.12
C LEU A 32 2.36 4.40 -1.24
N HIS A 33 1.73 3.87 -2.29
CA HIS A 33 2.21 3.97 -3.66
C HIS A 33 1.23 4.78 -4.52
N PRO A 34 1.34 6.13 -4.52
CA PRO A 34 0.43 7.01 -5.24
C PRO A 34 0.57 6.96 -6.75
N ILE A 35 -0.56 7.16 -7.43
CA ILE A 35 -0.69 7.16 -8.89
C ILE A 35 -1.29 8.50 -9.32
N VAL A 36 -0.59 9.22 -10.18
CA VAL A 36 -0.92 10.58 -10.60
C VAL A 36 -0.97 10.64 -12.12
N GLU A 37 -1.97 11.31 -12.68
CA GLU A 37 -2.03 11.66 -14.10
C GLU A 37 -1.07 12.82 -14.39
N VAL A 38 -0.21 12.68 -15.39
CA VAL A 38 0.94 13.56 -15.58
C VAL A 38 0.56 14.97 -16.05
N GLN A 39 -0.43 15.12 -16.93
CA GLN A 39 -0.72 16.39 -17.59
C GLN A 39 -1.40 17.40 -16.66
N THR A 40 -2.34 16.92 -15.86
CA THR A 40 -3.15 17.71 -14.92
C THR A 40 -2.62 17.64 -13.49
N GLY A 41 -1.84 16.60 -13.18
CA GLY A 41 -1.43 16.30 -11.81
C GLY A 41 -2.52 15.64 -10.98
N TYR A 42 -3.63 15.16 -11.57
CA TYR A 42 -4.69 14.52 -10.80
C TYR A 42 -4.22 13.26 -10.10
N LEU A 43 -4.41 13.24 -8.77
CA LEU A 43 -4.18 12.06 -7.95
C LEU A 43 -5.36 11.10 -8.14
N PHE A 44 -5.13 9.97 -8.78
CA PHE A 44 -6.16 8.92 -8.92
C PHE A 44 -6.40 8.17 -7.61
N GLY A 45 -5.36 8.03 -6.81
CA GLY A 45 -5.37 7.22 -5.61
C GLY A 45 -3.98 6.68 -5.32
N ALA A 46 -3.94 5.64 -4.50
CA ALA A 46 -2.72 4.93 -4.19
C ALA A 46 -3.01 3.44 -3.99
N THR A 47 -1.95 2.66 -3.91
CA THR A 47 -2.03 1.30 -3.38
C THR A 47 -1.22 1.19 -2.10
N ALA A 48 -1.70 0.42 -1.14
CA ALA A 48 -1.00 0.06 0.08
C ALA A 48 -1.34 -1.39 0.43
N ASP A 49 -0.33 -2.22 0.69
CA ASP A 49 -0.50 -3.65 1.00
C ASP A 49 -1.37 -4.41 -0.02
N GLY A 50 -1.22 -4.09 -1.31
CA GLY A 50 -1.99 -4.69 -2.40
C GLY A 50 -3.47 -4.27 -2.45
N LYS A 51 -3.89 -3.30 -1.63
CA LYS A 51 -5.25 -2.75 -1.61
C LYS A 51 -5.27 -1.36 -2.22
N TRP A 52 -6.39 -1.04 -2.86
CA TRP A 52 -6.66 0.30 -3.37
C TRP A 52 -6.97 1.28 -2.23
N VAL A 53 -6.37 2.46 -2.29
CA VAL A 53 -6.62 3.61 -1.40
C VAL A 53 -7.14 4.76 -2.26
N LYS A 54 -8.29 5.32 -1.87
CA LYS A 54 -8.92 6.43 -2.60
C LYS A 54 -8.06 7.70 -2.57
N ALA A 55 -8.22 8.56 -3.57
CA ALA A 55 -7.45 9.79 -3.71
C ALA A 55 -7.52 10.70 -2.48
N GLU A 56 -8.70 10.84 -1.85
CA GLU A 56 -8.89 11.73 -0.71
C GLU A 56 -8.15 11.22 0.53
N ASP A 57 -8.11 9.91 0.72
CA ASP A 57 -7.42 9.28 1.86
C ASP A 57 -5.92 9.21 1.62
N ALA A 58 -5.50 8.91 0.39
CA ALA A 58 -4.11 9.00 -0.03
C ALA A 58 -3.58 10.43 0.16
N ALA A 59 -4.36 11.44 -0.21
CA ALA A 59 -3.96 12.84 -0.10
C ALA A 59 -3.70 13.29 1.34
N LYS A 60 -4.43 12.75 2.32
CA LYS A 60 -4.20 13.02 3.75
C LYS A 60 -2.89 12.40 4.25
N ALA A 61 -2.48 11.27 3.68
CA ALA A 61 -1.29 10.53 4.07
C ALA A 61 -0.01 11.02 3.36
N LEU A 62 -0.13 11.67 2.19
CA LEU A 62 0.98 12.26 1.45
C LEU A 62 1.34 13.63 2.04
N ILE A 63 2.18 13.64 3.07
CA ILE A 63 2.55 14.85 3.81
C ILE A 63 3.74 15.57 3.17
N ASP A 64 4.66 14.82 2.57
CA ASP A 64 5.95 15.31 2.09
C ASP A 64 6.10 15.19 0.57
N GLU A 65 7.19 15.75 0.05
CA GLU A 65 7.59 15.54 -1.35
C GLU A 65 7.81 14.05 -1.63
N THR A 66 7.26 13.58 -2.74
CA THR A 66 7.42 12.19 -3.19
C THR A 66 8.09 12.16 -4.56
N THR A 67 9.01 11.20 -4.78
CA THR A 67 9.64 11.01 -6.09
C THR A 67 8.80 10.03 -6.91
N TYR A 68 8.44 10.42 -8.12
CA TYR A 68 7.62 9.65 -9.03
C TYR A 68 8.43 9.23 -10.26
N ARG A 69 8.22 8.00 -10.70
CA ARG A 69 8.67 7.52 -12.01
C ARG A 69 7.60 7.81 -13.05
N ILE A 70 8.00 8.40 -14.18
CA ILE A 70 7.08 8.82 -15.24
C ILE A 70 6.98 7.74 -16.30
N TYR A 71 5.78 7.26 -16.56
CA TYR A 71 5.51 6.20 -17.53
C TYR A 71 4.58 6.66 -18.64
N GLY A 72 4.91 6.28 -19.87
CA GLY A 72 3.98 6.24 -20.99
C GLY A 72 3.52 4.81 -21.30
N LEU A 73 2.90 4.64 -22.47
CA LEU A 73 2.39 3.33 -22.91
C LEU A 73 3.48 2.29 -23.17
N ASN A 74 4.67 2.73 -23.60
CA ASN A 74 5.72 1.82 -24.08
C ASN A 74 7.09 2.03 -23.40
N GLN A 75 7.29 3.12 -22.66
CA GLN A 75 8.57 3.44 -22.03
C GLN A 75 8.42 4.34 -20.79
N SER A 76 9.49 4.40 -20.00
CA SER A 76 9.66 5.34 -18.89
C SER A 76 10.32 6.62 -19.39
N PHE A 77 9.89 7.78 -18.91
CA PHE A 77 10.40 9.11 -19.30
C PHE A 77 11.29 9.77 -18.25
N GLY A 78 11.57 9.07 -17.14
CA GLY A 78 12.45 9.57 -16.07
C GLY A 78 11.69 9.72 -14.76
N GLU A 79 12.12 10.68 -13.95
CA GLU A 79 11.55 10.95 -12.62
C GLU A 79 11.15 12.41 -12.48
N ALA A 80 10.15 12.66 -11.64
CA ALA A 80 9.76 14.00 -11.20
C ALA A 80 9.44 14.00 -9.70
N LYS A 81 9.59 15.16 -9.06
CA LYS A 81 9.18 15.39 -7.68
C LYS A 81 7.74 15.87 -7.64
N GLY A 82 6.90 15.20 -6.85
CA GLY A 82 5.53 15.64 -6.60
C GLY A 82 5.43 16.31 -5.24
N ALA A 83 4.87 17.52 -5.23
CA ALA A 83 4.56 18.24 -4.00
C ALA A 83 3.40 17.61 -3.21
N ARG A 84 3.14 18.13 -2.00
CA ARG A 84 1.96 17.77 -1.22
C ARG A 84 0.66 17.99 -2.05
N PRO A 85 -0.30 17.06 -2.02
CA PRO A 85 -1.58 17.22 -2.70
C PRO A 85 -2.36 18.46 -2.25
N LYS A 86 -3.06 19.10 -3.19
CA LYS A 86 -3.95 20.24 -2.95
C LYS A 86 -5.33 19.98 -3.57
N PRO A 87 -6.40 20.65 -3.12
CA PRO A 87 -7.64 20.68 -3.91
C PRO A 87 -7.34 21.09 -5.35
N SER A 88 -8.02 20.50 -6.33
CA SER A 88 -8.01 21.04 -7.69
C SER A 88 -8.54 22.47 -7.69
N GLY A 89 -8.08 23.29 -8.64
CA GLY A 89 -8.65 24.63 -8.86
C GLY A 89 -10.01 24.61 -9.58
N GLU A 90 -10.58 23.42 -9.79
CA GLU A 90 -11.87 23.24 -10.44
C GLU A 90 -12.98 23.21 -9.39
N ASP A 91 -13.81 24.25 -9.37
CA ASP A 91 -14.88 24.44 -8.37
C ASP A 91 -16.00 23.38 -8.45
N VAL A 92 -16.04 22.58 -9.52
CA VAL A 92 -17.08 21.57 -9.77
C VAL A 92 -16.83 20.24 -9.04
N CYS A 93 -15.58 19.90 -8.73
CA CYS A 93 -15.22 18.61 -8.13
C CYS A 93 -14.32 18.82 -6.90
N SER A 94 -14.95 19.21 -5.78
CA SER A 94 -14.24 19.58 -4.53
C SER A 94 -13.42 18.45 -3.87
N ASP A 95 -13.65 17.21 -4.26
CA ASP A 95 -12.96 16.01 -3.80
C ASP A 95 -11.67 15.72 -4.58
N VAL A 96 -11.54 16.24 -5.80
CA VAL A 96 -10.37 16.02 -6.65
C VAL A 96 -9.12 16.68 -6.06
N ARG A 97 -8.02 15.93 -6.06
CA ARG A 97 -6.73 16.37 -5.56
C ARG A 97 -5.71 16.41 -6.68
N THR A 98 -4.87 17.45 -6.67
CA THR A 98 -3.77 17.63 -7.63
C THR A 98 -2.42 17.62 -6.93
N ILE A 99 -1.42 17.09 -7.61
CA ILE A 99 -0.01 17.08 -7.23
C ILE A 99 0.76 17.82 -8.32
N SER A 100 1.46 18.88 -7.94
CA SER A 100 2.37 19.56 -8.86
C SER A 100 3.65 18.76 -9.01
N LEU A 101 3.99 18.38 -10.25
CA LEU A 101 5.20 17.65 -10.61
C LEU A 101 6.31 18.63 -11.05
N SER A 102 7.53 18.41 -10.59
CA SER A 102 8.71 19.22 -10.92
C SER A 102 9.95 18.35 -11.19
N PRO A 103 10.65 18.53 -12.33
CA PRO A 103 10.21 19.33 -13.47
C PRO A 103 8.88 18.80 -14.02
N MET A 104 8.07 19.66 -14.63
CA MET A 104 6.85 19.23 -15.29
C MET A 104 7.22 18.32 -16.46
N PRO A 105 6.80 17.04 -16.48
CA PRO A 105 7.18 16.14 -17.55
C PRO A 105 6.51 16.54 -18.87
N GLU A 106 7.30 16.69 -19.95
CA GLU A 106 6.77 16.95 -21.30
C GLU A 106 6.04 15.74 -21.90
N LYS A 107 6.35 14.54 -21.39
CA LYS A 107 5.85 13.25 -21.87
C LYS A 107 5.54 12.34 -20.70
N GLY A 108 4.56 11.47 -20.89
CA GLY A 108 4.09 10.53 -19.87
C GLY A 108 2.58 10.57 -19.77
N ALA A 109 2.01 9.49 -19.27
CA ALA A 109 0.59 9.38 -18.96
C ALA A 109 0.38 9.30 -17.45
N ILE A 110 1.21 8.51 -16.76
CA ILE A 110 1.12 8.30 -15.31
C ILE A 110 2.47 8.54 -14.63
N ALA A 111 2.41 9.12 -13.44
CA ALA A 111 3.48 9.24 -12.49
C ALA A 111 3.19 8.28 -11.32
N LEU A 112 4.13 7.38 -11.02
CA LEU A 112 3.97 6.35 -10.01
C LEU A 112 5.14 6.39 -9.02
N ALA A 113 4.84 6.45 -7.72
CA ALA A 113 5.85 6.28 -6.68
C ALA A 113 5.76 4.87 -6.09
N ALA A 114 6.43 3.92 -6.76
CA ALA A 114 6.47 2.53 -6.33
C ALA A 114 7.76 1.82 -6.81
N PRO A 115 8.18 0.73 -6.15
CA PRO A 115 9.36 -0.02 -6.55
C PRO A 115 9.15 -0.84 -7.84
N TRP A 116 7.91 -1.16 -8.21
CA TRP A 116 7.61 -1.99 -9.38
C TRP A 116 7.54 -1.20 -10.70
N ASN A 117 7.64 -1.91 -11.82
CA ASN A 117 7.54 -1.34 -13.17
C ASN A 117 6.08 -1.32 -13.64
N ALA A 118 5.56 -0.14 -13.98
CA ALA A 118 4.18 0.04 -14.43
C ALA A 118 3.96 -0.18 -15.94
N LEU A 119 5.02 -0.47 -16.71
CA LEU A 119 4.87 -0.69 -18.14
C LEU A 119 4.02 -1.93 -18.44
N PRO A 120 3.11 -1.85 -19.44
CA PRO A 120 2.38 -3.02 -19.91
C PRO A 120 3.33 -4.18 -20.24
N ARG A 121 3.00 -5.37 -19.76
CA ARG A 121 3.75 -6.58 -20.09
C ARG A 121 3.46 -6.98 -21.54
N LYS A 122 4.47 -7.50 -22.24
CA LYS A 122 4.26 -8.05 -23.59
C LYS A 122 3.32 -9.26 -23.50
N PRO A 123 2.24 -9.30 -24.30
CA PRO A 123 1.39 -10.48 -24.38
C PRO A 123 2.21 -11.70 -24.80
N GLN A 124 1.92 -12.83 -24.18
CA GLN A 124 2.46 -14.12 -24.61
C GLN A 124 1.34 -14.88 -25.32
N VAL A 125 1.60 -15.34 -26.54
CA VAL A 125 0.68 -16.23 -27.24
C VAL A 125 0.75 -17.58 -26.55
N ILE A 126 -0.38 -18.02 -26.01
CA ILE A 126 -0.53 -19.35 -25.42
C ILE A 126 -1.24 -20.28 -26.41
N ASP A 127 -0.97 -21.57 -26.32
CA ASP A 127 -1.64 -22.58 -27.13
C ASP A 127 -3.14 -22.62 -26.74
N PRO A 128 -4.06 -22.38 -27.69
CA PRO A 128 -5.50 -22.36 -27.41
C PRO A 128 -6.07 -23.74 -27.05
N THR A 129 -5.30 -24.81 -27.18
CA THR A 129 -5.69 -26.16 -26.71
C THR A 129 -5.43 -26.37 -25.22
N GLN A 130 -4.71 -25.46 -24.55
CA GLN A 130 -4.48 -25.55 -23.12
C GLN A 130 -5.80 -25.56 -22.36
N LYS A 131 -5.92 -26.46 -21.39
CA LYS A 131 -7.14 -26.62 -20.59
C LYS A 131 -7.61 -25.30 -19.97
N VAL A 132 -6.69 -24.46 -19.46
CA VAL A 132 -7.02 -23.15 -18.88
C VAL A 132 -7.70 -22.21 -19.88
N TYR A 133 -7.28 -22.24 -21.15
CA TYR A 133 -7.87 -21.43 -22.21
C TYR A 133 -9.26 -21.97 -22.59
N VAL A 134 -9.36 -23.29 -22.81
CA VAL A 134 -10.62 -23.96 -23.16
C VAL A 134 -11.67 -23.76 -22.07
N ASP A 135 -11.29 -23.89 -20.80
CA ASP A 135 -12.20 -23.70 -19.66
C ASP A 135 -12.66 -22.23 -19.60
N ALA A 136 -11.77 -21.24 -19.77
CA ALA A 136 -12.12 -19.83 -19.72
C ALA A 136 -13.06 -19.36 -20.85
N VAL A 137 -12.96 -19.96 -22.05
CA VAL A 137 -13.76 -19.55 -23.23
C VAL A 137 -15.10 -20.28 -23.31
N ARG A 138 -15.23 -21.49 -22.76
CA ARG A 138 -16.47 -22.28 -22.81
C ARG A 138 -17.63 -21.71 -21.99
N ASP A 139 -17.34 -20.84 -21.03
CA ASP A 139 -18.34 -20.19 -20.17
C ASP A 139 -18.97 -18.94 -20.83
N PHE A 140 -18.62 -18.63 -22.09
CA PHE A 140 -19.19 -17.57 -22.93
C PHE A 140 -19.96 -18.14 -24.12
#